data_AF-A0A383CDB6-F1
#
_entry.id   AF-A0A383CDB6-F1
#
_cell.length_a   1.000
_cell.length_b   1.000
_cell.length_c   1.000
_cell.angle_alpha   90.00
_cell.angle_beta   90.00
_cell.angle_gamma   90.00
#
_symmetry.space_group_name_H-M   'P 1'
#
loop_
_entity.id
_entity.type
_entity.pdbx_description
1 polymer ?
#
loop_
_entity_poly.entity_id
_entity_poly.type
_entity_poly.pdbx_seq_one_letter_code
_entity_poly.pdbx_strand_id
1 'polypeptide(L)'
;PELRPRVVACGGIVGVELGFLSPKDVPPLPSGVSLSETEIDAVVAELRTVVRQFKQVDAFDETEEAKEELHIGESVADANEDLIRARSKLGHADTLLEKLRISFDDDEDPV
;
A
#
# COMPACT_ATOMS: atom_id res chain seq x y z
N PRO A 1 5.69 27.06 12.25
CA PRO A 1 5.12 27.27 13.61
C PRO A 1 5.99 26.56 14.65
N GLU A 2 6.50 27.27 15.66
CA GLU A 2 7.29 26.63 16.73
C GLU A 2 6.36 26.09 17.82
N LEU A 3 6.46 24.78 18.09
CA LEU A 3 5.69 24.12 19.14
C LEU A 3 6.34 24.37 20.50
N ARG A 4 5.52 24.46 21.55
CA ARG A 4 6.01 24.62 22.93
C ARG A 4 6.84 23.39 23.33
N PRO A 5 7.99 23.55 24.03
CA PRO A 5 8.87 22.44 24.40
C PRO A 5 8.19 21.27 25.12
N ARG A 6 7.17 21.56 25.95
CA ARG A 6 6.36 20.55 26.63
C ARG A 6 5.54 19.68 25.67
N VAL A 7 4.99 20.28 24.61
CA VAL A 7 4.21 19.57 23.58
C VAL A 7 5.13 18.65 22.77
N VAL A 8 6.33 19.14 22.45
CA VAL A 8 7.35 18.36 21.74
C VAL A 8 7.80 17.15 22.55
N ALA A 9 8.07 17.33 23.85
CA ALA A 9 8.49 16.24 24.73
C ALA A 9 7.37 15.19 24.94
N CYS A 10 6.12 15.62 25.17
CA CYS A 10 4.98 14.69 25.28
C CYS A 10 4.71 13.95 23.97
N GLY A 11 4.81 14.61 22.82
CA GLY A 11 4.73 13.98 21.51
C GLY A 11 5.83 12.95 21.28
N GLY A 12 7.07 13.24 21.72
CA GLY A 12 8.18 12.31 21.68
C GLY A 12 7.93 11.04 22.50
N ILE A 13 7.39 11.16 23.71
CA ILE A 13 7.05 10.01 24.57
C ILE A 13 6.00 9.11 23.89
N VAL A 14 4.95 9.70 23.31
CA VAL A 14 3.91 8.94 22.58
C VAL A 14 4.48 8.26 21.35
N GLY A 15 5.34 8.94 20.59
CA GLY A 15 6.01 8.36 19.41
C GLY A 15 6.89 7.15 19.75
N VAL A 16 7.50 7.13 20.94
CA VAL A 16 8.25 5.95 21.43
C VAL A 16 7.32 4.79 21.79
N GLU A 17 6.23 5.06 22.50
CA GLU A 17 5.29 4.00 22.92
C GLU A 17 4.62 3.32 21.72
N LEU A 18 4.41 4.08 20.64
CA LEU A 18 3.86 3.57 19.38
C LEU A 18 4.92 2.95 18.44
N GLY A 19 6.20 2.97 18.83
CA GLY A 19 7.30 2.36 18.08
C GLY A 19 7.84 3.19 16.90
N PHE A 20 7.41 4.44 16.75
CA PHE A 20 7.89 5.35 15.69
C PHE A 20 9.23 6.03 16.02
N LEU A 21 9.60 6.09 17.30
CA LEU A 21 10.83 6.73 17.78
C LEU A 21 11.55 5.81 18.77
N SER A 22 12.88 5.92 18.86
CA SER A 22 13.64 5.24 19.92
C SER A 22 13.62 6.07 21.21
N PRO A 23 13.59 5.47 22.41
CA PRO A 23 13.60 6.21 23.69
C PRO A 23 14.72 7.24 23.83
N LYS A 24 15.85 7.02 23.15
CA LYS A 24 17.02 7.92 23.09
C LYS A 24 16.81 9.19 22.25
N ASP A 25 15.79 9.19 21.37
CA ASP A 25 15.50 10.27 20.44
C ASP A 25 14.43 11.24 21.01
N VAL A 26 13.88 10.94 22.19
CA VAL A 26 12.91 11.82 22.87
C VAL A 26 13.63 12.99 23.50
N PRO A 27 13.26 14.24 23.17
CA PRO A 27 13.84 15.38 23.84
C PRO A 27 13.45 15.38 25.33
N PRO A 28 14.44 15.50 26.24
CA PRO A 28 14.17 15.45 27.67
C PRO A 28 13.28 16.62 28.10
N LEU A 29 12.33 16.35 28.99
CA LEU A 29 11.53 17.39 29.61
C LEU A 29 12.45 18.32 30.43
N PRO A 30 12.34 19.66 30.25
CA PRO A 30 13.07 20.59 31.10
C PRO A 30 12.73 20.35 32.57
N SER A 31 13.75 20.23 33.42
CA SER A 31 13.56 20.14 34.88
C SER A 31 12.86 21.40 35.39
N GLY A 32 11.67 21.25 36.00
CA GLY A 32 10.89 22.36 36.55
C GLY A 32 9.47 22.53 36.01
N VAL A 33 9.00 21.66 35.11
CA VAL A 33 7.61 21.69 34.64
C VAL A 33 6.71 20.91 35.61
N SER A 34 6.07 21.62 36.55
CA SER A 34 4.88 21.11 37.26
C SER A 34 3.63 21.57 36.50
N LEU A 35 2.83 20.65 35.98
CA LEU A 35 1.58 20.98 35.29
C LEU A 35 0.43 21.02 36.30
N SER A 36 -0.39 22.08 36.28
CA SER A 36 -1.68 22.07 37.00
C SER A 36 -2.70 21.18 36.29
N GLU A 37 -3.75 20.72 36.97
CA GLU A 37 -4.82 19.89 36.38
C GLU A 37 -5.39 20.49 35.07
N THR A 38 -5.59 21.81 35.05
CA THR A 38 -6.03 22.55 33.86
C THR A 38 -5.02 22.53 32.70
N GLU A 39 -3.72 22.55 32.99
CA GLU A 39 -2.69 22.43 31.96
C GLU A 39 -2.58 21.00 31.42
N ILE A 40 -2.87 20.00 32.25
CA ILE A 40 -2.94 18.59 31.85
C ILE A 40 -4.08 18.40 30.85
N ASP A 41 -5.27 18.93 31.12
CA ASP A 41 -6.42 18.82 30.22
C ASP A 41 -6.16 19.48 28.86
N ALA A 42 -5.48 20.63 28.85
CA ALA A 42 -5.09 21.29 27.60
C ALA A 42 -4.11 20.42 26.78
N VAL A 43 -3.13 19.80 27.44
CA VAL A 43 -2.18 18.88 26.80
C VAL A 43 -2.90 17.64 26.25
N VAL A 44 -3.86 17.08 26.99
CA VAL A 44 -4.66 15.94 26.54
C VAL A 44 -5.53 16.31 25.33
N ALA A 45 -6.12 17.50 25.30
CA ALA A 45 -6.91 17.98 24.17
C ALA A 45 -6.07 18.18 22.90
N GLU A 46 -4.86 18.74 23.03
CA GLU A 46 -3.91 18.89 21.93
C GLU A 46 -3.41 17.52 21.44
N LEU A 47 -3.03 16.61 22.34
CA LEU A 47 -2.63 15.24 21.99
C LEU A 47 -3.75 14.48 21.24
N ARG A 48 -5.00 14.60 21.67
CA ARG A 48 -6.16 14.02 20.97
C ARG A 48 -6.38 14.60 19.57
N THR A 49 -5.98 15.85 19.36
CA THR A 49 -6.05 16.51 18.06
C THR A 49 -4.95 15.98 17.14
N VAL A 50 -3.72 15.87 17.64
CA VAL A 50 -2.59 15.29 16.92
C VAL A 50 -2.88 13.83 16.54
N VAL A 51 -3.33 12.99 17.48
CA VAL A 51 -3.69 11.60 17.20
C VAL A 51 -4.78 11.49 16.14
N ARG A 52 -5.76 12.41 16.13
CA ARG A 52 -6.80 12.43 15.08
C ARG A 52 -6.24 12.76 13.71
N GLN A 53 -5.30 13.70 13.63
CA GLN A 53 -4.65 14.07 12.38
C GLN A 53 -3.81 12.91 11.84
N PHE A 54 -3.08 12.19 12.70
CA PHE A 54 -2.33 10.99 12.29
C PHE A 54 -3.26 9.88 11.78
N LYS A 55 -4.34 9.56 12.50
CA LYS A 55 -5.34 8.58 12.02
C LYS A 55 -6.01 8.95 10.70
N GLN A 56 -6.16 10.25 10.42
CA GLN A 56 -6.70 10.72 9.15
C GLN A 56 -5.70 10.58 8.01
N VAL A 57 -4.40 10.64 8.30
CA VAL A 57 -3.34 10.34 7.33
C VAL A 57 -3.30 8.84 7.03
N ASP A 58 -3.35 7.98 8.06
CA ASP A 58 -3.39 6.52 7.88
C ASP A 58 -4.64 6.07 7.10
N ALA A 59 -5.80 6.66 7.37
CA ALA A 59 -7.03 6.37 6.64
C ALA A 59 -7.01 6.88 5.18
N PHE A 60 -6.18 7.87 4.86
CA PHE A 60 -5.99 8.33 3.48
C PHE A 60 -5.04 7.38 2.73
N ASP A 61 -4.00 6.89 3.40
CA ASP A 61 -3.03 5.93 2.86
C ASP A 61 -3.68 4.56 2.57
N GLU A 62 -4.45 4.02 3.53
CA GLU A 62 -5.20 2.77 3.33
C GLU A 62 -6.18 2.85 2.14
N THR A 63 -6.78 4.03 1.88
CA THR A 63 -7.72 4.19 0.76
C THR A 63 -7.05 4.30 -0.60
N GLU A 64 -5.83 4.84 -0.66
CA GLU A 64 -5.08 4.96 -1.91
C GLU A 64 -4.33 3.65 -2.21
N GLU A 65 -3.77 2.97 -1.20
CA GLU A 65 -3.22 1.61 -1.35
C GLU A 65 -4.30 0.62 -1.81
N ALA A 66 -5.49 0.65 -1.21
CA ALA A 66 -6.61 -0.21 -1.63
C ALA A 66 -7.09 0.08 -3.07
N LYS A 67 -7.02 1.33 -3.53
CA LYS A 67 -7.31 1.70 -4.92
C LYS A 67 -6.23 1.20 -5.87
N GLU A 68 -4.96 1.31 -5.49
CA GLU A 68 -3.83 0.86 -6.29
C GLU A 68 -3.86 -0.67 -6.44
N GLU A 69 -4.13 -1.41 -5.37
CA GLU A 69 -4.33 -2.86 -5.42
C GLU A 69 -5.50 -3.27 -6.33
N LEU A 70 -6.63 -2.57 -6.26
CA LEU A 70 -7.78 -2.83 -7.15
C LEU A 70 -7.43 -2.60 -8.63
N HIS A 71 -6.68 -1.54 -8.94
CA HIS A 71 -6.26 -1.22 -10.30
C HIS A 71 -5.24 -2.25 -10.85
N ILE A 72 -4.34 -2.75 -10.01
CA ILE A 72 -3.41 -3.83 -10.39
C ILE A 72 -4.20 -5.13 -10.67
N GLY A 73 -5.21 -5.45 -9.85
CA GLY A 73 -6.08 -6.61 -10.06
C GLY A 73 -6.82 -6.59 -11.39
N GLU A 74 -7.38 -5.43 -11.78
CA GLU A 74 -8.05 -5.22 -13.07
C GLU A 74 -7.07 -5.38 -14.25
N SER A 75 -5.89 -4.73 -14.17
CA SER A 75 -4.87 -4.84 -15.23
C SER A 75 -4.35 -6.28 -15.41
N VAL A 76 -4.24 -7.06 -14.33
CA VAL A 76 -3.82 -8.47 -14.39
C VAL A 76 -4.93 -9.35 -15.00
N ALA A 77 -6.20 -9.08 -14.69
CA ALA A 77 -7.33 -9.80 -15.27
C ALA A 77 -7.41 -9.59 -16.79
N ASP A 78 -7.28 -8.35 -17.25
CA ASP A 78 -7.28 -8.00 -18.68
C ASP A 78 -6.11 -8.65 -19.43
N ALA A 79 -4.90 -8.55 -18.87
CA ALA A 79 -3.71 -9.17 -19.45
C ALA A 79 -3.84 -10.71 -19.56
N ASN A 80 -4.49 -11.35 -18.58
CA ASN A 80 -4.76 -12.78 -18.62
C ASN A 80 -5.79 -13.14 -19.70
N GLU A 81 -6.83 -12.34 -19.89
CA GLU A 81 -7.82 -12.57 -20.94
C GLU A 81 -7.18 -12.47 -22.34
N ASP A 82 -6.31 -11.49 -22.55
CA ASP A 82 -5.56 -11.34 -23.80
C ASP A 82 -4.60 -12.51 -24.06
N LEU A 83 -3.96 -13.03 -23.00
CA LEU A 83 -3.11 -14.22 -23.09
C LEU A 83 -3.93 -15.46 -23.47
N ILE A 84 -5.12 -15.65 -22.89
CA ILE A 84 -6.04 -16.75 -23.24
C ILE A 84 -6.46 -16.66 -24.70
N ARG A 85 -6.82 -15.45 -25.18
CA ARG A 85 -7.16 -15.23 -26.60
C ARG A 85 -6.00 -15.53 -27.54
N ALA A 86 -4.78 -15.09 -27.18
CA ALA A 86 -3.58 -15.36 -27.96
C ALA A 86 -3.29 -16.87 -28.02
N ARG A 87 -3.38 -17.57 -26.89
CA ARG A 87 -3.21 -19.03 -26.82
C ARG A 87 -4.23 -19.79 -27.67
N SER A 88 -5.49 -19.35 -27.67
CA SER A 88 -6.54 -19.95 -28.50
C SER A 88 -6.27 -19.78 -29.99
N LYS A 89 -5.83 -18.59 -30.43
CA LYS A 89 -5.44 -18.32 -31.83
C LYS A 89 -4.25 -19.17 -32.26
N LEU A 90 -3.23 -19.30 -31.42
CA LEU A 90 -2.07 -20.16 -31.68
C LEU A 90 -2.48 -21.62 -31.82
N GLY A 91 -3.31 -22.14 -30.90
CA GLY A 91 -3.81 -23.51 -31.00
C GLY A 91 -4.64 -23.76 -32.27
N HIS A 92 -5.41 -22.76 -32.72
CA HIS A 92 -6.13 -22.85 -33.99
C HIS A 92 -5.17 -22.88 -35.19
N ALA A 93 -4.15 -22.03 -35.20
CA ALA A 93 -3.12 -22.03 -36.23
C ALA A 93 -2.36 -23.36 -36.30
N ASP A 94 -1.97 -23.92 -35.14
CA ASP A 94 -1.31 -25.23 -35.06
C ASP A 94 -2.19 -26.34 -35.64
N THR A 95 -3.49 -26.32 -35.34
CA THR A 95 -4.44 -27.29 -35.91
C THR A 95 -4.54 -27.19 -37.43
N LEU A 96 -4.51 -25.98 -37.98
CA LEU A 96 -4.53 -25.75 -39.43
C LEU A 96 -3.21 -26.20 -40.08
N LEU A 97 -2.08 -25.94 -39.44
CA LEU A 97 -0.76 -26.38 -39.89
C LEU A 97 -0.65 -27.90 -39.90
N GLU A 98 -1.17 -28.57 -38.87
CA GLU A 98 -1.22 -30.04 -38.82
C GLU A 98 -2.10 -30.62 -39.93
N LYS A 99 -3.28 -30.03 -40.18
CA LYS A 99 -4.15 -30.44 -41.29
C LYS A 99 -3.50 -30.24 -42.66
N LEU A 100 -2.82 -29.12 -42.87
CA LEU A 100 -2.06 -28.87 -44.10
C LEU A 100 -0.94 -29.89 -44.27
N ARG A 101 -0.18 -30.17 -43.20
CA ARG A 101 0.88 -31.17 -43.23
C ARG A 101 0.35 -32.56 -43.59
N ILE A 102 -0.78 -32.98 -43.02
CA ILE A 102 -1.44 -34.25 -43.35
C ILE A 102 -1.87 -34.27 -44.83
N SER A 103 -2.45 -33.18 -45.34
CA SER A 103 -2.84 -33.12 -46.76
C SER A 103 -1.66 -33.19 -47.73
N PHE A 104 -0.47 -32.71 -47.34
CA PHE A 104 0.73 -32.83 -48.17
C PHE A 104 1.35 -34.23 -48.13
N ASP A 105 1.25 -34.94 -46.99
CA ASP A 105 1.69 -36.34 -46.87
C ASP A 105 0.75 -37.30 -47.64
N ASP A 106 -0.56 -37.02 -47.71
CA ASP A 106 -1.53 -37.85 -48.47
C ASP A 106 -1.40 -37.72 -50.01
N ASP A 107 -0.78 -36.64 -50.50
CA ASP A 107 -0.53 -36.42 -51.95
C ASP A 107 0.78 -37.10 -52.44
N GLU A 108 1.57 -37.72 -51.56
CA GLU A 108 2.86 -38.36 -51.90
C GLU A 108 2.81 -39.89 -52.06
N ASP A 109 1.64 -40.48 -52.37
CA ASP A 109 1.52 -41.88 -52.79
C ASP A 109 0.91 -42.03 -54.20
N PRO A 110 1.73 -42.15 -55.26
CA PRO A 110 1.37 -42.88 -56.46
C PRO A 110 2.09 -44.23 -56.50
N VAL A 111 1.29 -45.31 -56.49
CA VAL A 111 1.54 -46.69 -57.01
C VAL A 111 2.99 -47.19 -57.07
#